data_AF-A0A8T4KYG8-F1
#
_entry.id   AF-A0A8T4KYG8-F1
#
_cell.length_a   1.000
_cell.length_b   1.000
_cell.length_c   1.000
_cell.angle_alpha   90.00
_cell.angle_beta   90.00
_cell.angle_gamma   90.00
#
_symmetry.space_group_name_H-M   'P 1'
#
loop_
_entity.id
_entity.type
_entity.pdbx_description
1 polymer ?
#
loop_
_entity_poly.entity_id
_entity_poly.type
_entity_poly.pdbx_seq_one_letter_code
_entity_poly.pdbx_strand_id
1 'polypeptide(L)'
;DDEKYDAVGIAHGTDTLVYTATALALALHGKNPEKSGLRIPVCITGAQNPVYEQGGDGKFNLENLFRVLNSSIEEGVADVLVNFWDKVFLGCRTLKTSEKNFDAMESPSYPKVGLIDGTGVHIYKNLLRKKENAEEKLNIAPKFGRGVVSFELAPGIEPSLILGFITSGGVAAMILKSLGEGNVCSEGEFSLLPAIRQSTNEYMTPIFITTKFVGGNAVATHYETGYEALKAGAIACFDHTDVAVDVKVRWLIGNGICSSIEEFRKAMKTSFAGEVTFLK
;
A
#
# COMPACT_ATOMS: atom_id res chain seq x y z
N ASP A 1 0.50 -24.09 -6.64
CA ASP A 1 1.31 -25.32 -6.51
C ASP A 1 0.65 -26.53 -7.18
N ASP A 2 -0.65 -26.79 -6.98
CA ASP A 2 -1.29 -27.99 -7.56
C ASP A 2 -1.73 -27.84 -9.04
N GLU A 3 -1.98 -26.61 -9.52
CA GLU A 3 -2.52 -26.36 -10.87
C GLU A 3 -1.46 -26.10 -11.97
N LYS A 4 -0.16 -26.14 -11.63
CA LYS A 4 0.98 -26.00 -12.57
C LYS A 4 1.02 -24.70 -13.42
N TYR A 5 0.53 -23.58 -12.90
CA TYR A 5 0.77 -22.27 -13.54
C TYR A 5 2.13 -21.69 -13.13
N ASP A 6 2.85 -21.11 -14.10
CA ASP A 6 4.14 -20.48 -13.88
C ASP A 6 4.04 -19.00 -13.51
N ALA A 7 2.91 -18.35 -13.83
CA ALA A 7 2.62 -16.95 -13.50
C ALA A 7 1.12 -16.64 -13.62
N VAL A 8 0.69 -15.48 -13.09
CA VAL A 8 -0.70 -14.99 -13.19
C VAL A 8 -0.73 -13.57 -13.74
N GLY A 9 -1.46 -13.35 -14.83
CA GLY A 9 -1.76 -12.04 -15.38
C GLY A 9 -3.19 -11.60 -15.06
N ILE A 10 -3.38 -10.36 -14.63
CA ILE A 10 -4.70 -9.81 -14.30
C ILE A 10 -4.93 -8.51 -15.07
N ALA A 11 -5.97 -8.47 -15.90
CA ALA A 11 -6.49 -7.23 -16.46
C ALA A 11 -7.51 -6.62 -15.49
N HIS A 12 -7.33 -5.35 -15.12
CA HIS A 12 -8.11 -4.67 -14.09
C HIS A 12 -8.44 -3.22 -14.48
N GLY A 13 -9.54 -2.68 -13.97
CA GLY A 13 -9.84 -1.25 -14.09
C GLY A 13 -8.84 -0.40 -13.32
N THR A 14 -8.41 0.73 -13.89
CA THR A 14 -7.29 1.54 -13.38
C THR A 14 -7.56 2.18 -12.02
N ASP A 15 -8.81 2.53 -11.72
CA ASP A 15 -9.20 3.28 -10.51
C ASP A 15 -8.87 2.55 -9.20
N THR A 16 -9.04 1.23 -9.19
CA THR A 16 -8.81 0.39 -8.00
C THR A 16 -7.71 -0.64 -8.20
N LEU A 17 -6.99 -0.57 -9.32
CA LEU A 17 -5.90 -1.49 -9.66
C LEU A 17 -4.87 -1.58 -8.54
N VAL A 18 -4.43 -0.43 -8.02
CA VAL A 18 -3.41 -0.35 -6.97
C VAL A 18 -3.91 -0.95 -5.65
N TYR A 19 -5.20 -0.77 -5.32
CA TYR A 19 -5.81 -1.40 -4.14
C TYR A 19 -5.77 -2.92 -4.26
N THR A 20 -6.17 -3.46 -5.41
CA THR A 20 -6.14 -4.90 -5.69
C THR A 20 -4.71 -5.44 -5.68
N ALA A 21 -3.75 -4.74 -6.31
CA ALA A 21 -2.35 -5.13 -6.33
C ALA A 21 -1.77 -5.22 -4.91
N THR A 22 -2.06 -4.22 -4.07
CA THR A 22 -1.60 -4.20 -2.67
C THR A 22 -2.26 -5.30 -1.84
N ALA A 23 -3.56 -5.53 -2.04
CA ALA A 23 -4.30 -6.58 -1.34
C ALA A 23 -3.76 -7.97 -1.69
N LEU A 24 -3.50 -8.23 -2.98
CA LEU A 24 -2.90 -9.47 -3.43
C LEU A 24 -1.48 -9.65 -2.87
N ALA A 25 -0.66 -8.60 -2.85
CA ALA A 25 0.70 -8.68 -2.31
C ALA A 25 0.69 -9.14 -0.85
N LEU A 26 -0.14 -8.52 0.00
CA LEU A 26 -0.28 -8.87 1.42
C LEU A 26 -0.93 -10.25 1.61
N ALA A 27 -2.00 -10.56 0.86
CA ALA A 27 -2.71 -11.82 0.98
C ALA A 27 -1.86 -13.02 0.56
N LEU A 28 -1.05 -12.87 -0.50
CA LEU A 28 -0.25 -13.96 -1.06
C LEU A 28 1.08 -14.14 -0.34
N HIS A 29 1.70 -13.06 0.16
CA HIS A 29 2.87 -13.19 1.04
C HIS A 29 2.51 -13.65 2.45
N GLY A 30 1.28 -13.39 2.89
CA GLY A 30 0.75 -13.93 4.14
C GLY A 30 1.38 -13.28 5.38
N LYS A 31 1.23 -13.97 6.53
CA LYS A 31 1.55 -13.41 7.85
C LYS A 31 3.02 -13.49 8.23
N ASN A 32 3.77 -14.40 7.61
CA ASN A 32 5.15 -14.72 7.95
C ASN A 32 6.04 -14.55 6.71
N PRO A 33 6.31 -13.30 6.31
CA PRO A 33 6.97 -12.99 5.03
C PRO A 33 8.40 -13.52 4.92
N GLU A 34 9.03 -13.90 6.04
CA GLU A 34 10.36 -14.52 6.08
C GLU A 34 10.33 -16.03 5.82
N LYS A 35 9.17 -16.68 5.92
CA LYS A 35 9.04 -18.14 5.87
C LYS A 35 8.14 -18.61 4.73
N SER A 36 7.04 -17.92 4.51
CA SER A 36 6.08 -18.23 3.46
C SER A 36 5.87 -17.00 2.60
N GLY A 37 5.58 -17.24 1.33
CA GLY A 37 5.48 -16.19 0.34
C GLY A 37 4.94 -16.71 -0.98
N LEU A 38 4.58 -15.77 -1.84
CA LEU A 38 4.24 -16.02 -3.22
C LEU A 38 5.39 -16.78 -3.92
N ARG A 39 5.06 -17.67 -4.86
CA ARG A 39 6.02 -18.56 -5.55
C ARG A 39 6.12 -18.35 -7.06
N ILE A 40 5.21 -17.58 -7.62
CA ILE A 40 5.10 -17.27 -9.04
C ILE A 40 4.81 -15.77 -9.18
N PRO A 41 5.28 -15.10 -10.24
CA PRO A 41 4.97 -13.69 -10.40
C PRO A 41 3.49 -13.51 -10.70
N VAL A 42 2.90 -12.49 -10.07
CA VAL A 42 1.56 -11.99 -10.40
C VAL A 42 1.76 -10.62 -10.99
N CYS A 43 1.26 -10.36 -12.19
CA CYS A 43 1.32 -9.02 -12.79
C CYS A 43 -0.10 -8.53 -13.07
N ILE A 44 -0.36 -7.28 -12.71
CA ILE A 44 -1.64 -6.62 -12.94
C ILE A 44 -1.41 -5.48 -13.92
N THR A 45 -2.31 -5.34 -14.89
CA THR A 45 -2.33 -4.22 -15.81
C THR A 45 -3.76 -3.69 -15.97
N GLY A 46 -3.89 -2.57 -16.66
CA GLY A 46 -5.16 -1.96 -17.01
C GLY A 46 -5.00 -1.08 -18.25
N ALA A 47 -5.99 -0.25 -18.52
CA ALA A 47 -5.95 0.67 -19.64
C ALA A 47 -6.83 1.90 -19.38
N GLN A 48 -6.45 3.05 -19.91
CA GLN A 48 -7.29 4.25 -19.94
C GLN A 48 -8.34 4.17 -21.05
N ASN A 49 -8.05 3.43 -22.12
CA ASN A 49 -8.99 3.15 -23.19
C ASN A 49 -9.44 1.69 -23.20
N PRO A 50 -10.65 1.39 -23.69
CA PRO A 50 -11.04 0.02 -23.99
C PRO A 50 -10.03 -0.67 -24.93
N VAL A 51 -9.84 -1.98 -24.77
CA VAL A 51 -8.85 -2.76 -25.54
C VAL A 51 -9.07 -2.72 -27.07
N TYR A 52 -10.28 -2.40 -27.53
CA TYR A 52 -10.60 -2.32 -28.96
C TYR A 52 -10.33 -0.93 -29.56
N GLU A 53 -10.04 0.09 -28.75
CA GLU A 53 -9.80 1.46 -29.23
C GLU A 53 -8.53 1.53 -30.08
N GLN A 54 -8.62 2.15 -31.25
CA GLN A 54 -7.48 2.28 -32.15
C GLN A 54 -6.53 3.36 -31.64
N GLY A 55 -5.26 3.00 -31.45
CA GLY A 55 -4.27 3.91 -30.86
C GLY A 55 -4.41 4.07 -29.34
N GLY A 56 -5.31 3.31 -28.69
CA GLY A 56 -5.41 3.23 -27.25
C GLY A 56 -4.32 2.33 -26.62
N ASP A 57 -4.20 2.42 -25.29
CA ASP A 57 -3.17 1.73 -24.51
C ASP A 57 -3.52 0.27 -24.16
N GLY A 58 -4.78 -0.15 -24.29
CA GLY A 58 -5.21 -1.47 -23.81
C GLY A 58 -4.51 -2.67 -24.45
N LYS A 59 -4.29 -2.65 -25.78
CA LYS A 59 -3.53 -3.73 -26.45
C LYS A 59 -2.06 -3.72 -26.04
N PHE A 60 -1.48 -2.52 -25.96
CA PHE A 60 -0.08 -2.32 -25.61
C PHE A 60 0.22 -2.79 -24.18
N ASN A 61 -0.61 -2.39 -23.22
CA ASN A 61 -0.47 -2.79 -21.82
C ASN A 61 -0.70 -4.30 -21.64
N LEU A 62 -1.64 -4.90 -22.38
CA LEU A 62 -1.88 -6.35 -22.32
C LEU A 62 -0.73 -7.16 -22.93
N GLU A 63 -0.12 -6.70 -24.02
CA GLU A 63 1.08 -7.31 -24.58
C GLU A 63 2.26 -7.21 -23.61
N ASN A 64 2.48 -6.01 -23.05
CA ASN A 64 3.54 -5.78 -22.07
C ASN A 64 3.34 -6.61 -20.80
N LEU A 65 2.10 -6.83 -20.34
CA LEU A 65 1.80 -7.74 -19.23
C LEU A 65 2.41 -9.13 -19.47
N PHE A 66 2.19 -9.74 -20.63
CA PHE A 66 2.73 -11.07 -20.94
C PHE A 66 4.26 -11.05 -21.06
N ARG A 67 4.84 -10.00 -21.67
CA ARG A 67 6.29 -9.84 -21.77
C ARG A 67 6.94 -9.72 -20.38
N VAL A 68 6.32 -8.96 -19.47
CA VAL A 68 6.77 -8.80 -18.08
C VAL A 68 6.67 -10.12 -17.32
N LEU A 69 5.57 -10.88 -17.48
CA LEU A 69 5.43 -12.19 -16.84
C LEU A 69 6.50 -13.17 -17.30
N ASN A 70 6.78 -13.25 -18.60
CA ASN A 70 7.82 -14.12 -19.14
C ASN A 70 9.20 -13.79 -18.58
N SER A 71 9.60 -12.52 -18.61
CA SER A 71 10.87 -12.08 -18.02
C SER A 71 10.93 -12.31 -16.50
N SER A 72 9.80 -12.14 -15.81
CA SER A 72 9.71 -12.41 -14.37
C SER A 72 9.88 -13.89 -14.02
N ILE A 73 9.37 -14.81 -14.86
CA ILE A 73 9.58 -16.25 -14.71
C ILE A 73 11.07 -16.57 -14.88
N GLU A 74 11.71 -16.05 -15.93
CA GLU A 74 13.14 -16.27 -16.21
C GLU A 74 14.03 -15.79 -15.07
N GLU A 75 13.67 -14.66 -14.45
CA GLU A 75 14.40 -14.07 -13.32
C GLU A 75 14.03 -14.66 -11.95
N GLY A 76 13.08 -15.61 -11.91
CA GLY A 76 12.63 -16.28 -10.69
C GLY A 76 11.87 -15.38 -9.72
N VAL A 77 11.29 -14.28 -10.21
CA VAL A 77 10.50 -13.32 -9.43
C VAL A 77 9.25 -14.00 -8.87
N ALA A 78 8.93 -13.70 -7.62
CA ALA A 78 7.74 -14.18 -6.94
C ALA A 78 7.09 -13.06 -6.13
N ASP A 79 6.70 -12.02 -6.84
CA ASP A 79 6.08 -10.82 -6.29
C ASP A 79 4.83 -10.40 -7.08
N VAL A 80 4.06 -9.47 -6.50
CA VAL A 80 2.93 -8.84 -7.18
C VAL A 80 3.40 -7.54 -7.82
N LEU A 81 3.35 -7.49 -9.14
CA LEU A 81 3.81 -6.41 -9.99
C LEU A 81 2.63 -5.65 -10.59
N VAL A 82 2.84 -4.37 -10.88
CA VAL A 82 1.97 -3.59 -11.76
C VAL A 82 2.77 -3.22 -13.00
N ASN A 83 2.27 -3.60 -14.17
CA ASN A 83 2.77 -3.09 -15.45
C ASN A 83 1.78 -2.07 -16.01
N PHE A 84 2.28 -0.87 -16.28
CA PHE A 84 1.50 0.17 -16.94
C PHE A 84 2.41 0.94 -17.88
N TRP A 85 1.98 1.07 -19.14
CA TRP A 85 2.80 1.62 -20.20
C TRP A 85 4.15 0.87 -20.31
N ASP A 86 5.27 1.59 -20.32
CA ASP A 86 6.63 1.06 -20.40
C ASP A 86 7.27 0.78 -19.03
N LYS A 87 6.53 0.92 -17.93
CA LYS A 87 7.04 0.79 -16.56
C LYS A 87 6.52 -0.45 -15.83
N VAL A 88 7.35 -0.98 -14.95
CA VAL A 88 6.99 -2.06 -14.02
C VAL A 88 7.26 -1.60 -12.58
N PHE A 89 6.28 -1.79 -11.71
CA PHE A 89 6.31 -1.34 -10.32
C PHE A 89 6.03 -2.51 -9.36
N LEU A 90 6.55 -2.41 -8.13
CA LEU A 90 6.08 -3.26 -7.03
C LEU A 90 4.65 -2.85 -6.68
N GLY A 91 3.71 -3.80 -6.68
CA GLY A 91 2.28 -3.50 -6.63
C GLY A 91 1.84 -2.69 -5.41
N CYS A 92 2.37 -3.03 -4.23
CA CYS A 92 2.09 -2.33 -2.97
C CYS A 92 2.79 -0.96 -2.83
N ARG A 93 3.59 -0.54 -3.83
CA ARG A 93 4.29 0.75 -3.89
C ARG A 93 3.82 1.64 -5.03
N THR A 94 2.84 1.20 -5.80
CA THR A 94 2.32 1.93 -6.96
C THR A 94 1.26 2.93 -6.52
N LEU A 95 1.05 3.99 -7.30
CA LEU A 95 -0.05 4.96 -7.18
C LEU A 95 -0.55 5.32 -8.58
N LYS A 96 -1.86 5.57 -8.70
CA LYS A 96 -2.44 6.23 -9.88
C LYS A 96 -2.24 7.73 -9.71
N THR A 97 -1.52 8.35 -10.64
CA THR A 97 -1.17 9.79 -10.60
C THR A 97 -1.82 10.60 -11.71
N SER A 98 -2.49 9.94 -12.67
CA SER A 98 -3.22 10.62 -13.75
C SER A 98 -4.54 9.93 -14.06
N GLU A 99 -5.57 10.73 -14.31
CA GLU A 99 -6.88 10.30 -14.81
C GLU A 99 -6.92 10.12 -16.33
N LYS A 100 -5.90 10.60 -17.06
CA LYS A 100 -5.97 10.70 -18.53
C LYS A 100 -4.73 10.26 -19.28
N ASN A 101 -3.53 10.39 -18.69
CA ASN A 101 -2.30 10.06 -19.40
C ASN A 101 -2.19 8.54 -19.57
N PHE A 102 -1.64 8.07 -20.69
CA PHE A 102 -1.26 6.65 -20.82
C PHE A 102 -0.21 6.25 -19.79
N ASP A 103 0.66 7.19 -19.45
CA ASP A 103 1.52 7.06 -18.29
C ASP A 103 0.82 7.56 -17.02
N ALA A 104 -0.07 6.74 -16.47
CA ALA A 104 -0.93 7.10 -15.33
C ALA A 104 -0.46 6.59 -13.97
N MET A 105 0.63 5.83 -13.92
CA MET A 105 1.07 5.15 -12.69
C MET A 105 2.50 5.54 -12.33
N GLU A 106 2.74 5.74 -11.04
CA GLU A 106 4.07 6.04 -10.49
C GLU A 106 4.34 5.27 -9.19
N SER A 107 5.61 5.19 -8.81
CA SER A 107 6.04 4.70 -7.49
C SER A 107 6.98 5.74 -6.88
N PRO A 108 6.44 6.71 -6.14
CA PRO A 108 7.22 7.87 -5.72
C PRO A 108 8.06 7.60 -4.46
N SER A 109 7.65 6.63 -3.62
CA SER A 109 8.33 6.26 -2.38
C SER A 109 9.20 5.00 -2.52
N TYR A 110 9.30 4.42 -3.72
CA TYR A 110 10.09 3.23 -4.00
C TYR A 110 10.52 3.22 -5.48
N PRO A 111 11.72 2.75 -5.84
CA PRO A 111 12.11 2.69 -7.25
C PRO A 111 11.17 1.81 -8.09
N LYS A 112 11.05 2.12 -9.38
CA LYS A 112 10.48 1.20 -10.38
C LYS A 112 11.29 -0.10 -10.34
N VAL A 113 10.63 -1.23 -10.57
CA VAL A 113 11.26 -2.56 -10.52
C VAL A 113 11.51 -3.16 -11.90
N GLY A 114 11.18 -2.41 -12.94
CA GLY A 114 11.57 -2.73 -14.31
C GLY A 114 11.12 -1.67 -15.32
N LEU A 115 11.64 -1.81 -16.53
CA LEU A 115 11.36 -0.94 -17.67
C LEU A 115 11.24 -1.80 -18.94
N ILE A 116 10.44 -1.32 -19.89
CA ILE A 116 10.31 -1.89 -21.22
C ILE A 116 10.84 -0.87 -22.22
N ASP A 117 11.83 -1.26 -23.02
CA ASP A 117 12.39 -0.38 -24.05
C ASP A 117 12.56 -1.14 -25.38
N GLY A 118 13.23 -0.50 -26.34
CA GLY A 118 13.48 -1.07 -27.68
C GLY A 118 14.34 -2.34 -27.69
N THR A 119 14.96 -2.69 -26.56
CA THR A 119 15.79 -3.90 -26.41
C THR A 119 15.07 -5.02 -25.66
N GLY A 120 13.96 -4.75 -24.98
CA GLY A 120 13.18 -5.78 -24.28
C GLY A 120 12.59 -5.34 -22.96
N VAL A 121 12.31 -6.31 -22.09
CA VAL A 121 11.87 -6.09 -20.71
C VAL A 121 13.07 -6.28 -19.79
N HIS A 122 13.31 -5.29 -18.93
CA HIS A 122 14.39 -5.31 -17.95
C HIS A 122 13.82 -5.33 -16.55
N ILE A 123 13.97 -6.44 -15.84
CA ILE A 123 13.50 -6.60 -14.45
C ILE A 123 14.66 -6.39 -13.48
N TYR A 124 14.49 -5.47 -12.53
CA TYR A 124 15.46 -5.17 -11.48
C TYR A 124 15.25 -6.11 -10.29
N LYS A 125 15.62 -7.38 -10.47
CA LYS A 125 15.34 -8.47 -9.52
C LYS A 125 15.89 -8.30 -8.10
N ASN A 126 16.85 -7.40 -7.89
CA ASN A 126 17.37 -7.07 -6.56
C ASN A 126 16.37 -6.27 -5.71
N LEU A 127 15.32 -5.73 -6.33
CA LEU A 127 14.23 -5.00 -5.67
C LEU A 127 13.00 -5.88 -5.42
N LEU A 128 13.07 -7.17 -5.77
CA LEU A 128 11.93 -8.09 -5.78
C LEU A 128 12.25 -9.35 -4.98
N ARG A 129 11.21 -9.93 -4.38
CA ARG A 129 11.24 -11.27 -3.81
C ARG A 129 11.29 -12.29 -4.93
N LYS A 130 12.01 -13.36 -4.64
CA LYS A 130 12.19 -14.52 -5.51
C LYS A 130 11.54 -15.73 -4.91
N LYS A 131 11.25 -16.71 -5.76
CA LYS A 131 10.68 -18.00 -5.36
C LYS A 131 11.48 -18.69 -4.25
N GLU A 132 12.80 -18.54 -4.27
CA GLU A 132 13.73 -19.11 -3.29
C GLU A 132 13.66 -18.45 -1.89
N ASN A 133 13.10 -17.24 -1.77
CA ASN A 133 12.98 -16.58 -0.47
C ASN A 133 11.94 -17.21 0.44
N ALA A 134 11.08 -18.08 -0.09
CA ALA A 134 10.05 -18.71 0.70
C ALA A 134 10.40 -20.19 0.94
N GLU A 135 10.50 -20.55 2.21
CA GLU A 135 10.93 -21.87 2.70
C GLU A 135 9.74 -22.83 2.85
N GLU A 136 8.58 -22.31 3.24
CA GLU A 136 7.36 -23.08 3.56
C GLU A 136 6.29 -22.93 2.48
N LYS A 137 5.43 -23.94 2.31
CA LYS A 137 4.29 -23.90 1.37
C LYS A 137 3.50 -22.58 1.48
N LEU A 138 2.93 -22.15 0.35
CA LEU A 138 2.14 -20.92 0.26
C LEU A 138 1.04 -20.93 1.34
N ASN A 139 1.11 -19.96 2.25
CA ASN A 139 0.13 -19.77 3.32
C ASN A 139 -0.51 -18.39 3.18
N ILE A 140 -1.66 -18.36 2.50
CA ILE A 140 -2.34 -17.11 2.17
C ILE A 140 -3.11 -16.54 3.38
N ALA A 141 -3.24 -15.23 3.42
CA ALA A 141 -4.02 -14.48 4.42
C ALA A 141 -5.07 -13.57 3.74
N PRO A 142 -6.12 -14.13 3.11
CA PRO A 142 -6.98 -13.40 2.18
C PRO A 142 -8.14 -12.62 2.83
N LYS A 143 -8.09 -12.37 4.14
CA LYS A 143 -9.19 -11.69 4.86
C LYS A 143 -8.89 -10.20 5.06
N PHE A 144 -9.91 -9.36 4.84
CA PHE A 144 -9.81 -7.91 5.00
C PHE A 144 -10.96 -7.40 5.88
N GLY A 145 -10.60 -6.64 6.90
CA GLY A 145 -11.51 -6.02 7.85
C GLY A 145 -12.28 -4.85 7.25
N ARG A 146 -13.39 -4.50 7.90
CA ARG A 146 -14.23 -3.34 7.57
C ARG A 146 -14.00 -2.22 8.57
N GLY A 147 -14.57 -1.05 8.31
CA GLY A 147 -14.55 0.07 9.26
C GLY A 147 -13.23 0.86 9.30
N VAL A 148 -12.36 0.72 8.29
CA VAL A 148 -11.21 1.61 8.12
C VAL A 148 -11.65 2.85 7.36
N VAL A 149 -11.45 4.03 7.93
CA VAL A 149 -11.85 5.33 7.35
C VAL A 149 -10.61 6.19 7.13
N SER A 150 -10.50 6.80 5.96
CA SER A 150 -9.49 7.82 5.68
C SER A 150 -10.08 9.22 5.77
N PHE A 151 -9.42 10.10 6.52
CA PHE A 151 -9.81 11.49 6.70
C PHE A 151 -8.63 12.39 6.31
N GLU A 152 -8.83 13.21 5.27
CA GLU A 152 -7.80 14.17 4.87
C GLU A 152 -7.83 15.42 5.77
N LEU A 153 -6.68 15.80 6.31
CA LEU A 153 -6.58 16.99 7.15
C LEU A 153 -6.47 18.25 6.28
N ALA A 154 -7.22 19.25 6.70
CA ALA A 154 -7.18 20.62 6.22
C ALA A 154 -7.07 21.58 7.42
N PRO A 155 -6.59 22.82 7.21
CA PRO A 155 -6.67 23.84 8.25
C PRO A 155 -8.12 24.05 8.73
N GLY A 156 -8.32 24.13 10.05
CA GLY A 156 -9.63 24.39 10.67
C GLY A 156 -10.50 23.14 10.92
N ILE A 157 -9.97 21.92 10.76
CA ILE A 157 -10.69 20.71 11.16
C ILE A 157 -10.93 20.71 12.68
N GLU A 158 -12.19 20.64 13.07
CA GLU A 158 -12.56 20.55 14.49
C GLU A 158 -12.28 19.14 15.05
N PRO A 159 -11.66 19.03 16.25
CA PRO A 159 -11.42 17.74 16.90
C PRO A 159 -12.71 16.94 17.16
N SER A 160 -13.83 17.64 17.32
CA SER A 160 -15.19 17.08 17.50
C SER A 160 -15.61 16.17 16.35
N LEU A 161 -15.19 16.44 15.11
CA LEU A 161 -15.51 15.63 13.94
C LEU A 161 -14.87 14.25 14.03
N ILE A 162 -13.58 14.19 14.40
CA ILE A 162 -12.84 12.94 14.57
C ILE A 162 -13.49 12.07 15.65
N LEU A 163 -13.78 12.67 16.80
CA LEU A 163 -14.45 11.98 17.90
C LEU A 163 -15.87 11.55 17.53
N GLY A 164 -16.60 12.39 16.79
CA GLY A 164 -17.95 12.08 16.31
C GLY A 164 -17.97 10.81 15.44
N PHE A 165 -17.05 10.70 14.48
CA PHE A 165 -16.93 9.47 13.67
C PHE A 165 -16.67 8.24 14.53
N ILE A 166 -15.76 8.32 15.49
CA ILE A 166 -15.36 7.18 16.31
C ILE A 166 -16.48 6.76 17.25
N THR A 167 -17.12 7.72 17.92
CA THR A 167 -18.20 7.46 18.89
C THR A 167 -19.52 7.07 18.23
N SER A 168 -19.74 7.42 16.97
CA SER A 168 -20.92 6.96 16.20
C SER A 168 -20.93 5.44 15.95
N GLY A 169 -19.79 4.77 16.13
CA GLY A 169 -19.63 3.32 15.92
C GLY A 169 -19.33 2.95 14.47
N GLY A 170 -18.85 1.72 14.27
CA GLY A 170 -18.53 1.19 12.94
C GLY A 170 -17.15 1.58 12.39
N VAL A 171 -16.42 2.46 13.07
CA VAL A 171 -15.02 2.78 12.78
C VAL A 171 -14.11 1.85 13.59
N ALA A 172 -13.41 0.96 12.89
CA ALA A 172 -12.41 0.06 13.46
C ALA A 172 -10.99 0.66 13.44
N ALA A 173 -10.74 1.61 12.55
CA ALA A 173 -9.48 2.36 12.47
C ALA A 173 -9.70 3.65 11.68
N MET A 174 -8.91 4.69 11.97
CA MET A 174 -8.92 5.92 11.21
C MET A 174 -7.52 6.27 10.71
N ILE A 175 -7.42 6.70 9.46
CA ILE A 175 -6.20 7.16 8.79
C ILE A 175 -6.34 8.66 8.58
N LEU A 176 -5.52 9.45 9.26
CA LEU A 176 -5.42 10.90 9.04
C LEU A 176 -4.36 11.16 7.97
N LYS A 177 -4.78 11.66 6.81
CA LYS A 177 -3.87 12.13 5.76
C LYS A 177 -3.44 13.55 6.12
N SER A 178 -2.32 13.63 6.84
CA SER A 178 -1.80 14.86 7.43
C SER A 178 -1.17 15.81 6.41
N LEU A 179 -0.93 17.04 6.87
CA LEU A 179 -0.13 18.02 6.15
C LEU A 179 1.36 17.72 6.40
N GLY A 180 2.17 17.81 5.35
CA GLY A 180 3.62 17.61 5.44
C GLY A 180 3.99 16.18 5.83
N GLU A 181 4.98 16.02 6.70
CA GLU A 181 5.59 14.73 7.07
C GLU A 181 4.87 14.02 8.24
N GLY A 182 3.59 14.28 8.47
CA GLY A 182 2.87 13.73 9.63
C GLY A 182 2.29 14.77 10.59
N ASN A 183 2.25 16.06 10.21
CA ASN A 183 1.90 17.13 11.14
C ASN A 183 0.38 17.22 11.33
N VAL A 184 -0.04 17.22 12.59
CA VAL A 184 -1.42 17.52 13.01
C VAL A 184 -1.42 18.84 13.79
N CYS A 185 -2.54 19.55 13.78
CA CYS A 185 -2.68 20.73 14.62
C CYS A 185 -2.55 20.32 16.10
N SER A 186 -1.61 20.95 16.83
CA SER A 186 -1.32 20.65 18.22
C SER A 186 -1.70 21.76 19.19
N GLU A 187 -2.12 22.92 18.68
CA GLU A 187 -2.33 24.14 19.45
C GLU A 187 -3.77 24.66 19.40
N GLY A 188 -4.17 25.36 20.47
CA GLY A 188 -5.48 26.00 20.56
C GLY A 188 -6.67 25.04 20.51
N GLU A 189 -7.83 25.58 20.18
CA GLU A 189 -9.10 24.84 20.12
C GLU A 189 -9.14 23.80 18.99
N PHE A 190 -8.31 23.97 17.95
CA PHE A 190 -8.20 23.04 16.82
C PHE A 190 -7.17 21.92 17.07
N SER A 191 -6.59 21.82 18.26
CA SER A 191 -5.63 20.76 18.59
C SER A 191 -6.30 19.38 18.47
N LEU A 192 -5.74 18.53 17.60
CA LEU A 192 -6.23 17.16 17.39
C LEU A 192 -5.66 16.17 18.43
N LEU A 193 -4.68 16.59 19.25
CA LEU A 193 -4.01 15.71 20.21
C LEU A 193 -4.97 15.09 21.25
N PRO A 194 -5.92 15.84 21.84
CA PRO A 194 -6.90 15.24 22.76
C PRO A 194 -7.78 14.21 22.07
N ALA A 195 -8.24 14.51 20.85
CA ALA A 195 -9.07 13.58 20.07
C ALA A 195 -8.31 12.30 19.73
N ILE A 196 -7.06 12.41 19.28
CA ILE A 196 -6.18 11.26 19.03
C ILE A 196 -6.03 10.42 20.30
N ARG A 197 -5.68 11.05 21.42
CA ARG A 197 -5.46 10.36 22.71
C ARG A 197 -6.70 9.63 23.19
N GLN A 198 -7.86 10.27 23.12
CA GLN A 198 -9.12 9.67 23.51
C GLN A 198 -9.46 8.48 22.62
N SER A 199 -9.28 8.64 21.31
CA SER A 199 -9.49 7.57 20.33
C SER A 199 -8.66 6.34 20.61
N THR A 200 -7.37 6.50 20.85
CA THR A 200 -6.45 5.37 21.03
C THR A 200 -6.51 4.76 22.42
N ASN A 201 -6.74 5.56 23.47
CA ASN A 201 -6.60 5.11 24.86
C ASN A 201 -7.94 4.77 25.53
N GLU A 202 -9.02 5.46 25.16
CA GLU A 202 -10.35 5.22 25.75
C GLU A 202 -11.20 4.35 24.83
N TYR A 203 -11.25 4.68 23.53
CA TYR A 203 -12.07 3.95 22.56
C TYR A 203 -11.32 2.81 21.86
N MET A 204 -10.02 2.63 22.16
CA MET A 204 -9.17 1.59 21.56
C MET A 204 -9.19 1.57 20.03
N THR A 205 -9.48 2.71 19.40
CA THR A 205 -9.52 2.87 17.94
C THR A 205 -8.17 3.39 17.46
N PRO A 206 -7.40 2.60 16.66
CA PRO A 206 -6.10 3.04 16.17
C PRO A 206 -6.23 4.21 15.19
N ILE A 207 -5.42 5.24 15.44
CA ILE A 207 -5.28 6.41 14.59
C ILE A 207 -3.93 6.35 13.88
N PHE A 208 -3.97 6.23 12.56
CA PHE A 208 -2.80 6.19 11.69
C PHE A 208 -2.54 7.57 11.10
N ILE A 209 -1.29 8.01 11.11
CA ILE A 209 -0.87 9.26 10.47
C ILE A 209 -0.09 8.91 9.20
N THR A 210 -0.61 9.34 8.06
CA THR A 210 0.08 9.33 6.78
C THR A 210 0.23 10.76 6.25
N THR A 211 0.95 10.95 5.16
CA THR A 211 0.99 12.21 4.42
C THR A 211 0.04 12.16 3.24
N LYS A 212 -0.55 13.32 2.90
CA LYS A 212 -1.37 13.44 1.69
C LYS A 212 -0.56 13.73 0.42
N PHE A 213 0.74 13.98 0.56
CA PHE A 213 1.61 14.30 -0.58
C PHE A 213 2.22 13.04 -1.19
N VAL A 214 2.08 12.91 -2.50
CA VAL A 214 2.63 11.81 -3.30
C VAL A 214 4.14 11.72 -3.10
N GLY A 215 4.65 10.56 -2.69
CA GLY A 215 6.08 10.36 -2.44
C GLY A 215 6.59 10.84 -1.09
N GLY A 216 5.72 11.44 -0.27
CA GLY A 216 6.10 11.86 1.06
C GLY A 216 6.30 10.66 1.99
N ASN A 217 7.09 10.88 3.04
CA ASN A 217 7.27 9.95 4.14
C ASN A 217 6.60 10.56 5.38
N ALA A 218 5.63 9.85 5.95
CA ALA A 218 5.05 10.21 7.24
C ALA A 218 6.03 9.76 8.33
N VAL A 219 6.77 10.72 8.89
CA VAL A 219 7.85 10.58 9.87
C VAL A 219 9.24 10.36 9.23
N ALA A 220 9.78 11.43 8.63
CA ALA A 220 11.16 11.80 8.90
C ALA A 220 11.16 12.60 10.22
N THR A 221 12.03 12.28 11.16
CA THR A 221 12.04 12.75 12.55
C THR A 221 12.43 14.23 12.73
N HIS A 222 12.03 15.12 11.81
CA HIS A 222 12.52 16.50 11.76
C HIS A 222 11.58 17.54 12.38
N TYR A 223 10.29 17.26 12.57
CA TYR A 223 9.32 18.25 13.09
C TYR A 223 8.66 17.84 14.42
N GLU A 224 8.67 18.77 15.38
CA GLU A 224 8.12 18.63 16.74
C GLU A 224 6.61 18.28 16.75
N THR A 225 5.84 18.81 15.80
CA THR A 225 4.38 18.59 15.71
C THR A 225 3.99 17.16 15.32
N GLY A 226 4.77 16.50 14.46
CA GLY A 226 4.56 15.08 14.15
C GLY A 226 4.85 14.19 15.35
N TYR A 227 5.81 14.58 16.19
CA TYR A 227 6.17 13.87 17.41
C TYR A 227 5.07 13.93 18.49
N GLU A 228 4.37 15.06 18.61
CA GLU A 228 3.25 15.21 19.55
C GLU A 228 2.06 14.32 19.21
N ALA A 229 1.75 14.11 17.92
CA ALA A 229 0.70 13.18 17.50
C ALA A 229 1.02 11.74 17.93
N LEU A 230 2.29 11.32 17.79
CA LEU A 230 2.74 9.99 18.22
C LEU A 230 2.71 9.84 19.74
N LYS A 231 3.14 10.87 20.49
CA LYS A 231 3.00 10.92 21.96
C LYS A 231 1.54 10.85 22.41
N ALA A 232 0.63 11.45 21.65
CA ALA A 232 -0.80 11.38 21.93
C ALA A 232 -1.37 9.96 21.70
N GLY A 233 -0.67 9.09 20.97
CA GLY A 233 -1.05 7.70 20.76
C GLY A 233 -1.15 7.28 19.29
N ALA A 234 -0.97 8.22 18.36
CA ALA A 234 -1.07 7.91 16.93
C ALA A 234 0.04 6.94 16.45
N ILE A 235 -0.19 6.36 15.28
CA ILE A 235 0.67 5.35 14.66
C ILE A 235 1.22 5.92 13.35
N ALA A 236 2.55 6.01 13.25
CA ALA A 236 3.23 6.46 12.05
C ALA A 236 3.09 5.45 10.89
N CYS A 237 2.91 5.97 9.67
CA CYS A 237 2.83 5.16 8.46
C CYS A 237 4.09 5.22 7.59
N PHE A 238 5.17 5.90 7.98
CA PHE A 238 6.45 5.89 7.24
C PHE A 238 6.26 6.22 5.75
N ASP A 239 6.95 5.49 4.87
CA ASP A 239 6.92 5.63 3.41
C ASP A 239 5.88 4.72 2.73
N HIS A 240 4.87 4.24 3.47
CA HIS A 240 3.73 3.57 2.84
C HIS A 240 3.00 4.58 1.93
N THR A 241 2.46 4.09 0.81
CA THR A 241 1.45 4.84 0.09
C THR A 241 0.15 4.89 0.91
N ASP A 242 -0.70 5.89 0.68
CA ASP A 242 -1.99 5.99 1.36
C ASP A 242 -2.90 4.77 1.10
N VAL A 243 -2.87 4.26 -0.14
CA VAL A 243 -3.51 2.99 -0.52
C VAL A 243 -2.95 1.82 0.28
N ALA A 244 -1.63 1.73 0.43
CA ALA A 244 -1.02 0.65 1.18
C ALA A 244 -1.38 0.68 2.67
N VAL A 245 -1.49 1.87 3.28
CA VAL A 245 -1.97 2.00 4.67
C VAL A 245 -3.40 1.47 4.79
N ASP A 246 -4.33 1.92 3.93
CA ASP A 246 -5.73 1.48 3.99
C ASP A 246 -5.86 -0.04 3.84
N VAL A 247 -5.22 -0.61 2.81
CA VAL A 247 -5.30 -2.05 2.53
C VAL A 247 -4.60 -2.86 3.63
N LYS A 248 -3.43 -2.43 4.11
CA LYS A 248 -2.69 -3.11 5.18
C LYS A 248 -3.46 -3.12 6.49
N VAL A 249 -4.04 -2.00 6.91
CA VAL A 249 -4.82 -1.94 8.14
C VAL A 249 -6.04 -2.86 8.06
N ARG A 250 -6.75 -2.85 6.92
CA ARG A 250 -7.84 -3.83 6.68
C ARG A 250 -7.33 -5.25 6.75
N TRP A 251 -6.21 -5.57 6.11
CA TRP A 251 -5.62 -6.90 6.11
C TRP A 251 -5.23 -7.38 7.52
N LEU A 252 -4.60 -6.52 8.32
CA LEU A 252 -4.23 -6.79 9.71
C LEU A 252 -5.45 -7.11 10.58
N ILE A 253 -6.51 -6.31 10.45
CA ILE A 253 -7.79 -6.53 11.17
C ILE A 253 -8.46 -7.83 10.70
N GLY A 254 -8.64 -8.00 9.39
CA GLY A 254 -9.39 -9.12 8.81
C GLY A 254 -8.78 -10.49 9.11
N ASN A 255 -7.45 -10.53 9.26
CA ASN A 255 -6.71 -11.74 9.59
C ASN A 255 -6.44 -11.91 11.09
N GLY A 256 -6.90 -11.00 11.95
CA GLY A 256 -6.67 -11.04 13.40
C GLY A 256 -5.18 -10.98 13.76
N ILE A 257 -4.38 -10.23 12.99
CA ILE A 257 -2.93 -10.09 13.22
C ILE A 257 -2.66 -9.06 14.32
N CYS A 258 -3.51 -8.05 14.43
CA CYS A 258 -3.43 -7.02 15.45
C CYS A 258 -4.77 -6.90 16.18
N SER A 259 -4.69 -6.84 17.50
CA SER A 259 -5.78 -6.68 18.45
C SER A 259 -5.56 -5.50 19.41
N SER A 260 -4.36 -4.91 19.40
CA SER A 260 -3.99 -3.77 20.24
C SER A 260 -3.26 -2.68 19.44
N ILE A 261 -3.27 -1.45 19.96
CA ILE A 261 -2.57 -0.29 19.38
C ILE A 261 -1.06 -0.57 19.22
N GLU A 262 -0.44 -1.27 20.16
CA GLU A 262 0.98 -1.60 20.09
C GLU A 262 1.29 -2.65 19.01
N GLU A 263 0.42 -3.64 18.82
CA GLU A 263 0.56 -4.59 17.72
C GLU A 263 0.44 -3.90 16.36
N PHE A 264 -0.50 -2.95 16.20
CA PHE A 264 -0.57 -2.14 14.98
C PHE A 264 0.70 -1.31 14.78
N ARG A 265 1.22 -0.66 15.84
CA ARG A 265 2.46 0.11 15.79
C ARG A 265 3.64 -0.74 15.33
N LYS A 266 3.75 -1.97 15.83
CA LYS A 266 4.76 -2.93 15.39
C LYS A 266 4.54 -3.35 13.93
N ALA A 267 3.31 -3.70 13.57
CA ALA A 267 2.98 -4.16 12.22
C ALA A 267 3.22 -3.10 11.14
N MET A 268 3.03 -1.82 11.45
CA MET A 268 3.37 -0.72 10.52
C MET A 268 4.88 -0.57 10.30
N LYS A 269 5.75 -1.11 11.17
CA LYS A 269 7.21 -1.16 10.92
C LYS A 269 7.63 -2.42 10.16
N THR A 270 6.80 -3.45 10.16
CA THR A 270 7.07 -4.72 9.48
C THR A 270 6.72 -4.63 8.00
N SER A 271 7.64 -5.04 7.14
CA SER A 271 7.41 -5.17 5.70
C SER A 271 6.90 -6.57 5.36
N PHE A 272 5.59 -6.71 5.14
CA PHE A 272 4.96 -7.99 4.82
C PHE A 272 5.07 -8.37 3.34
N ALA A 273 5.09 -7.38 2.47
CA ALA A 273 5.09 -7.54 1.02
C ALA A 273 6.00 -6.51 0.32
N GLY A 274 6.90 -5.84 1.05
CA GLY A 274 7.76 -4.77 0.51
C GLY A 274 7.11 -3.38 0.55
N GLU A 275 5.96 -3.22 1.20
CA GLU A 275 5.11 -2.02 1.23
C GLU A 275 5.67 -0.87 2.08
N VAL A 276 6.69 -1.13 2.90
CA VAL A 276 7.37 -0.15 3.73
C VAL A 276 8.87 -0.38 3.76
N THR A 277 9.63 0.72 3.76
CA THR A 277 11.08 0.75 3.98
C THR A 277 11.32 1.30 5.36
N PHE A 278 11.79 0.46 6.27
CA PHE A 278 12.27 0.93 7.56
C PHE A 278 13.79 1.09 7.47
N LEU A 279 14.27 2.33 7.49
CA LEU A 279 15.70 2.59 7.65
C LEU A 279 16.11 2.03 9.02
N LYS A 280 16.97 1.00 9.01
CA LYS A 280 17.61 0.47 10.21
C LYS A 280 18.63 1.47 10.76
#